data_AF-E6K068-F1
#
_entry.id   AF-E6K068-F1
#
_cell.length_a   1.000
_cell.length_b   1.000
_cell.length_c   1.000
_cell.angle_alpha   90.00
_cell.angle_beta   90.00
_cell.angle_gamma   90.00
#
_symmetry.space_group_name_H-M   'P 1'
#
loop_
_entity.id
_entity.type
_entity.pdbx_description
1 polymer ?
#
loop_
_entity_poly.entity_id
_entity_poly.type
_entity_poly.pdbx_seq_one_letter_code
_entity_poly.pdbx_strand_id
1 'polypeptide(L)'
;MTASGSAIAGETSQEAMGRELFEELGIRHDFRYDPPLLTVTENGCFDDIYLFKADCDLDRLVLQAEEVQEVSWADADGIKRMVVDGSFIPYPASFIDCFFITPGMGRTLKA
;
A
#
# COMPACT_ATOMS: atom_id res chain seq x y z
N MET A 1 -1.01 -5.34 -4.85
CA MET A 1 -1.22 -5.57 -3.40
C MET A 1 -0.87 -4.31 -2.62
N THR A 2 -1.76 -3.90 -1.72
CA THR A 2 -1.67 -2.72 -0.85
C THR A 2 -2.34 -3.04 0.47
N ALA A 3 -1.99 -2.32 1.54
CA ALA A 3 -2.73 -2.27 2.80
C ALA A 3 -3.01 -0.79 3.14
N SER A 4 -4.08 -0.50 3.86
CA SER A 4 -4.48 0.86 4.19
C SER A 4 -5.42 0.92 5.39
N GLY A 5 -5.08 1.74 6.37
CA GLY A 5 -6.00 2.11 7.44
C GLY A 5 -5.56 3.38 8.16
N SER A 6 -6.26 3.70 9.24
CA SER A 6 -6.08 4.97 9.94
C SER A 6 -5.22 4.79 11.19
N ALA A 7 -4.32 5.74 11.43
CA ALA A 7 -3.61 5.80 12.71
C ALA A 7 -4.61 5.97 13.86
N ILE A 8 -4.46 5.14 14.90
CA ILE A 8 -5.21 5.32 16.14
C ILE A 8 -4.48 6.27 17.09
N ALA A 9 -5.18 6.75 18.12
CA ALA A 9 -4.60 7.69 19.07
C ALA A 9 -3.34 7.13 19.74
N GLY A 10 -2.22 7.81 19.53
CA GLY A 10 -0.91 7.41 20.06
C GLY A 10 0.02 6.74 19.05
N GLU A 11 -0.47 6.42 17.84
CA GLU A 11 0.37 5.91 16.75
C GLU A 11 1.01 7.03 15.93
N THR A 12 2.23 6.78 15.50
CA THR A 12 2.82 7.41 14.32
C THR A 12 2.26 6.77 13.05
N SER A 13 2.36 7.50 11.93
CA SER A 13 1.98 6.99 10.60
C SER A 13 2.70 5.69 10.23
N GLN A 14 3.98 5.55 10.62
CA GLN A 14 4.77 4.34 10.44
C GLN A 14 4.25 3.15 11.26
N GLU A 15 3.85 3.39 12.51
CA GLU A 15 3.29 2.34 13.37
C GLU A 15 1.94 1.86 12.85
N ALA A 16 1.09 2.80 12.43
CA ALA A 16 -0.18 2.49 11.79
C ALA A 16 0.04 1.62 10.55
N MET A 17 0.89 2.05 9.61
CA MET A 17 1.17 1.29 8.39
C MET A 17 1.75 -0.11 8.69
N GLY A 18 2.61 -0.23 9.69
CA GLY A 18 3.14 -1.53 10.14
C GLY A 18 2.08 -2.47 10.72
N ARG A 19 1.10 -1.91 11.45
CA ARG A 19 -0.04 -2.64 11.99
C ARG A 19 -0.99 -3.08 10.87
N GLU A 20 -1.46 -2.16 10.04
CA GLU A 20 -2.41 -2.44 8.95
C GLU A 20 -1.84 -3.47 7.97
N LEU A 21 -0.56 -3.35 7.59
CA LEU A 21 0.10 -4.32 6.72
C LEU A 21 0.13 -5.73 7.32
N PHE A 22 0.25 -5.85 8.64
CA PHE A 22 0.23 -7.13 9.33
C PHE A 22 -1.20 -7.67 9.50
N GLU A 23 -2.16 -6.81 9.82
CA GLU A 23 -3.57 -7.16 9.99
C GLU A 23 -4.16 -7.64 8.65
N GLU A 24 -4.04 -6.83 7.59
CA GLU A 24 -4.64 -7.11 6.29
C GLU A 24 -3.95 -8.23 5.51
N LEU A 25 -2.61 -8.28 5.52
CA LEU A 25 -1.82 -9.13 4.63
C LEU A 25 -0.93 -10.15 5.36
N GLY A 26 -0.81 -10.06 6.69
CA GLY A 26 0.10 -10.93 7.47
C GLY A 26 1.58 -10.59 7.30
N ILE A 27 1.92 -9.47 6.65
CA ILE A 27 3.31 -9.08 6.38
C ILE A 27 3.85 -8.23 7.53
N ARG A 28 5.03 -8.60 8.05
CA ARG A 28 5.73 -7.80 9.05
C ARG A 28 6.81 -6.95 8.39
N HIS A 29 6.73 -5.64 8.60
CA HIS A 29 7.78 -4.70 8.21
C HIS A 29 7.94 -3.60 9.26
N ASP A 30 9.18 -3.20 9.54
CA ASP A 30 9.48 -2.09 10.46
C ASP A 30 9.67 -0.81 9.65
N PHE A 31 8.64 0.05 9.67
CA PHE A 31 8.63 1.32 8.97
C PHE A 31 9.38 2.44 9.72
N ARG A 32 9.96 2.21 10.91
CA ARG A 32 10.57 3.27 11.74
C ARG A 32 11.57 4.16 11.00
N TYR A 33 12.24 3.61 9.99
CA TYR A 33 13.23 4.34 9.18
C TYR A 33 12.79 4.56 7.73
N ASP A 34 11.55 4.18 7.39
CA ASP A 34 10.98 4.36 6.06
C ASP A 34 10.20 5.68 6.06
N PRO A 35 10.63 6.68 5.26
CA PRO A 35 9.81 7.85 5.05
C PRO A 35 8.62 7.49 4.15
N PRO A 36 7.46 8.16 4.31
CA PRO A 36 6.43 8.08 3.29
C PRO A 36 7.00 8.59 1.96
N LEU A 37 6.62 7.93 0.87
CA LEU A 37 6.93 8.37 -0.49
C LEU A 37 6.33 9.75 -0.76
N LEU A 38 5.08 9.94 -0.33
CA LEU A 38 4.36 11.20 -0.43
C LEU A 38 3.25 11.26 0.63
N THR A 39 2.88 12.48 1.00
CA THR A 39 1.71 12.77 1.84
C THR A 39 0.68 13.53 1.00
N VAL A 40 -0.55 13.02 0.94
CA VAL A 40 -1.69 13.70 0.32
C VAL A 40 -2.55 14.31 1.42
N THR A 41 -3.01 15.54 1.27
CA THR A 41 -3.99 16.14 2.20
C THR A 41 -5.30 16.38 1.47
N GLU A 42 -6.40 15.82 1.97
CA GLU A 42 -7.73 16.01 1.42
C GLU A 42 -8.78 16.01 2.55
N ASN A 43 -9.85 16.79 2.43
CA ASN A 43 -11.03 16.72 3.31
C ASN A 43 -10.76 16.77 4.83
N GLY A 44 -9.67 17.43 5.25
CA GLY A 44 -9.29 17.54 6.66
C GLY A 44 -8.56 16.32 7.23
N CYS A 45 -8.18 15.37 6.38
CA CYS A 45 -7.24 14.29 6.70
C CYS A 45 -5.98 14.40 5.84
N PHE A 46 -4.98 13.58 6.18
CA PHE A 46 -3.82 13.37 5.35
C PHE A 46 -3.54 11.87 5.25
N ASP A 47 -3.11 11.43 4.07
CA ASP A 47 -2.71 10.07 3.79
C ASP A 47 -1.20 10.05 3.54
N ASP A 48 -0.47 9.33 4.37
CA ASP A 48 0.94 9.05 4.16
C ASP A 48 1.07 7.73 3.39
N ILE A 49 1.67 7.80 2.19
CA ILE A 49 1.77 6.64 1.31
C ILE A 49 3.19 6.10 1.36
N TYR A 50 3.32 4.84 1.75
CA TYR A 50 4.58 4.13 1.81
C TYR A 50 4.71 3.20 0.60
N LEU A 51 5.90 3.16 -0.01
CA LEU A 51 6.20 2.28 -1.13
C LEU A 51 7.49 1.51 -0.86
N PHE A 52 7.40 0.19 -0.90
CA PHE A 52 8.55 -0.71 -0.79
C PHE A 52 8.44 -1.82 -1.84
N LYS A 53 9.58 -2.42 -2.17
CA LYS A 53 9.62 -3.61 -3.01
C LYS A 53 9.56 -4.82 -2.11
N ALA A 54 8.63 -5.73 -2.33
CA ALA A 54 8.60 -7.01 -1.64
C ALA A 54 8.71 -8.15 -2.65
N ASP A 55 9.63 -9.06 -2.40
CA ASP A 55 9.58 -10.40 -2.99
C ASP A 55 8.70 -11.25 -2.07
N CYS A 56 7.43 -11.42 -2.45
CA CYS A 56 6.40 -12.00 -1.60
C CYS A 56 5.58 -13.05 -2.38
N ASP A 57 5.53 -14.24 -1.81
CA ASP A 57 4.70 -15.35 -2.26
C ASP A 57 3.25 -15.14 -1.78
N LEU A 58 2.33 -14.85 -2.71
CA LEU A 58 0.94 -14.53 -2.37
C LEU A 58 0.23 -15.69 -1.66
N ASP A 59 0.64 -16.93 -1.92
CA ASP A 59 0.04 -18.13 -1.31
C ASP A 59 0.39 -18.26 0.19
N ARG A 60 1.35 -17.46 0.69
CA ARG A 60 1.78 -17.46 2.10
C ARG A 60 1.19 -16.33 2.92
N LEU A 61 0.42 -15.45 2.29
CA LEU A 61 -0.21 -14.33 2.98
C LEU A 61 -1.27 -14.84 3.95
N VAL A 62 -1.40 -14.15 5.07
CA VAL A 62 -2.47 -14.39 6.04
C VAL A 62 -3.41 -13.20 5.93
N LEU A 63 -4.48 -13.38 5.15
CA LEU A 63 -5.41 -12.31 4.84
C LEU A 63 -6.46 -12.16 5.96
N GLN A 64 -6.74 -10.93 6.36
CA GLN A 64 -7.92 -10.62 7.18
C GLN A 64 -9.17 -10.66 6.31
N ALA A 65 -9.96 -11.72 6.45
CA ALA A 65 -11.10 -11.99 5.57
C ALA A 65 -12.21 -10.92 5.61
N GLU A 66 -12.30 -10.12 6.68
CA GLU A 66 -13.26 -9.03 6.80
C GLU A 66 -12.91 -7.82 5.93
N GLU A 67 -11.62 -7.62 5.63
CA GLU A 67 -11.12 -6.44 4.91
C GLU A 67 -10.53 -6.79 3.53
N VAL A 68 -9.92 -7.97 3.41
CA VAL A 68 -9.23 -8.41 2.19
C VAL A 68 -9.88 -9.67 1.63
N GLN A 69 -10.57 -9.51 0.50
CA GLN A 69 -11.19 -10.64 -0.21
C GLN A 69 -10.23 -11.38 -1.13
N GLU A 70 -9.34 -10.65 -1.80
CA GLU A 70 -8.39 -11.21 -2.76
C GLU A 70 -7.17 -10.28 -2.90
N VAL A 71 -6.02 -10.85 -3.23
CA VAL A 71 -4.78 -10.12 -3.50
C VAL A 71 -4.19 -10.58 -4.82
N SER A 72 -3.71 -9.62 -5.60
CA SER A 72 -3.02 -9.91 -6.86
C SER A 72 -1.91 -8.89 -7.14
N TRP A 73 -1.00 -9.31 -8.02
CA TRP A 73 -0.01 -8.44 -8.63
C TRP A 73 -0.58 -7.85 -9.93
N ALA A 74 -0.41 -6.55 -10.11
CA ALA A 74 -0.77 -5.84 -11.33
C ALA A 74 0.32 -4.81 -11.67
N ASP A 75 0.57 -4.62 -12.96
CA ASP A 75 1.40 -3.52 -13.45
C ASP A 75 0.58 -2.22 -13.55
N ALA A 76 1.26 -1.11 -13.84
CA ALA A 76 0.62 0.21 -13.96
C ALA A 76 -0.57 0.19 -14.93
N ASP A 77 -0.41 -0.48 -16.08
CA ASP A 77 -1.44 -0.53 -17.11
C ASP A 77 -2.59 -1.48 -16.74
N GLY A 78 -2.33 -2.53 -15.97
CA GLY A 78 -3.33 -3.36 -15.32
C GLY A 78 -4.20 -2.55 -14.37
N ILE A 79 -3.58 -1.83 -13.43
CA ILE A 79 -4.32 -1.00 -12.47
C ILE A 79 -5.14 0.07 -13.18
N LYS A 80 -4.57 0.76 -14.19
CA LYS A 80 -5.32 1.76 -14.98
C LYS A 80 -6.53 1.16 -15.70
N ARG A 81 -6.43 -0.07 -16.21
CA ARG A 81 -7.58 -0.76 -16.82
C ARG A 81 -8.67 -1.03 -15.78
N MET A 82 -8.29 -1.50 -14.60
CA MET A 82 -9.21 -1.75 -13.48
C MET A 82 -9.90 -0.45 -13.00
N VAL A 83 -9.20 0.69 -13.07
CA VAL A 83 -9.84 2.00 -12.83
C VAL A 83 -10.90 2.32 -13.88
N VAL A 84 -10.60 2.07 -15.16
CA VAL A 84 -11.53 2.36 -16.27
C VAL A 84 -12.75 1.44 -16.24
N ASP A 85 -12.58 0.17 -15.88
CA ASP A 85 -13.68 -0.79 -15.81
C ASP A 85 -14.48 -0.76 -14.48
N GLY A 86 -14.02 0.03 -13.51
CA GLY A 86 -14.70 0.26 -12.24
C GLY A 86 -14.43 -0.81 -11.17
N SER A 87 -13.47 -1.72 -11.39
CA SER A 87 -13.04 -2.71 -10.40
C SER A 87 -11.96 -2.20 -9.43
N PHE A 88 -11.47 -0.97 -9.59
CA PHE A 88 -10.50 -0.33 -8.70
C PHE A 88 -10.89 1.10 -8.33
N ILE A 89 -10.30 1.62 -7.24
CA ILE A 89 -10.50 2.99 -6.76
C ILE A 89 -10.17 3.98 -7.89
N PRO A 90 -11.00 5.02 -8.14
CA PRO A 90 -10.88 5.88 -9.31
C PRO A 90 -9.72 6.90 -9.22
N TYR A 91 -8.50 6.41 -9.01
CA TYR A 91 -7.31 7.25 -8.95
C TYR A 91 -6.94 7.81 -10.33
N PRO A 92 -6.41 9.05 -10.40
CA PRO A 92 -5.87 9.59 -11.64
C PRO A 92 -4.75 8.71 -12.20
N ALA A 93 -4.73 8.50 -13.51
CA ALA A 93 -3.68 7.68 -14.16
C ALA A 93 -2.26 8.18 -13.85
N SER A 94 -2.06 9.50 -13.77
CA SER A 94 -0.79 10.12 -13.41
C SER A 94 -0.35 9.82 -11.98
N PHE A 95 -1.31 9.62 -11.07
CA PHE A 95 -1.03 9.23 -9.69
C PHE A 95 -0.55 7.78 -9.62
N ILE A 96 -1.20 6.88 -10.37
CA ILE A 96 -0.74 5.50 -10.53
C ILE A 96 0.68 5.48 -11.12
N ASP A 97 0.92 6.25 -12.19
CA ASP A 97 2.25 6.30 -12.83
C ASP A 97 3.36 6.71 -11.85
N CYS A 98 3.08 7.61 -10.91
CA CYS A 98 4.05 8.05 -9.89
C CYS A 98 4.67 6.86 -9.12
N PHE A 99 3.88 5.83 -8.81
CA PHE A 99 4.36 4.66 -8.08
C PHE A 99 5.27 3.75 -8.91
N PHE A 100 5.17 3.77 -10.23
CA PHE A 100 5.95 2.90 -11.12
C PHE A 100 7.17 3.59 -11.74
N ILE A 101 7.16 4.92 -11.87
CA ILE A 101 8.30 5.71 -12.37
C ILE A 101 9.38 5.98 -11.32
N THR A 102 9.22 5.46 -10.10
CA THR A 102 10.16 5.65 -8.99
C THR A 102 11.02 4.38 -8.72
N PRO A 103 11.68 3.74 -9.72
CA PRO A 103 12.55 2.61 -9.44
C PRO A 103 13.84 3.11 -8.76
N GLY A 104 13.89 3.00 -7.43
CA GLY A 104 15.09 3.29 -6.63
C GLY A 104 14.83 3.88 -5.24
N MET A 105 13.61 4.33 -4.95
CA MET A 105 13.31 5.00 -3.66
C MET A 105 12.70 4.08 -2.60
N GLY A 106 12.22 2.89 -3.00
CA GLY A 106 11.71 1.87 -2.07
C GLY A 106 12.79 0.89 -1.62
N ARG A 107 12.87 0.62 -0.31
CA ARG A 107 13.69 -0.47 0.24
C ARG A 107 13.16 -1.82 -0.23
N THR A 108 14.05 -2.80 -0.36
CA THR A 108 13.68 -4.18 -0.72
C THR A 108 13.46 -5.00 0.54
N LEU A 109 12.26 -5.52 0.67
CA LEU A 109 11.86 -6.53 1.63
C LEU A 109 11.93 -7.91 0.99
N LYS A 110 12.48 -8.87 1.74
CA LYS A 110 12.29 -10.29 1.50
C LYS A 110 11.28 -10.75 2.53
N ALA A 111 10.08 -11.08 2.09
CA ALA A 111 9.01 -11.61 2.95
C ALA A 111 8.96 -13.14 2.82
#